data_AF-A0A935E623-F1
#
_entry.id   AF-A0A935E623-F1
#
_cell.length_a   1.000
_cell.length_b   1.000
_cell.length_c   1.000
_cell.angle_alpha   90.00
_cell.angle_beta   90.00
_cell.angle_gamma   90.00
#
_symmetry.space_group_name_H-M   'P 1'
#
loop_
_entity.id
_entity.type
_entity.pdbx_description
1 polymer ?
#
loop_
_entity_poly.entity_id
_entity_poly.type
_entity_poly.pdbx_seq_one_letter_code
_entity_poly.pdbx_strand_id
1 'polypeptide(L)'
;MGTSMLDESCEKYVVNYRMGMYQYSDQDYFVYFDGQKAIALYDRNDDKYFKNNLIHIEKNNNIIESAEEKIKKSIQAFNQSLLQNKMIPNAYR
;
A
#
# COMPACT_ATOMS: atom_id res chain seq x y z
N MET A 1 -1.85 -10.94 -0.57
CA MET A 1 -2.96 -11.13 0.39
C MET A 1 -4.15 -10.39 -0.19
N GLY A 2 -5.25 -11.09 -0.50
CA GLY A 2 -6.45 -10.47 -1.05
C GLY A 2 -7.58 -10.58 -0.02
N THR A 3 -8.28 -9.48 0.24
CA THR A 3 -9.53 -9.49 0.99
C THR A 3 -10.69 -9.63 -0.01
N SER A 4 -11.83 -10.15 0.44
CA SER A 4 -13.02 -10.22 -0.40
C SER A 4 -13.45 -8.81 -0.79
N MET A 5 -13.64 -8.56 -2.09
CA MET A 5 -14.12 -7.26 -2.58
C MET A 5 -15.56 -6.96 -2.14
N LEU A 6 -16.31 -7.98 -1.76
CA LEU A 6 -17.74 -7.92 -1.42
C LEU A 6 -18.00 -7.67 0.06
N ASP A 7 -16.96 -7.72 0.90
CA ASP A 7 -17.07 -7.41 2.33
C ASP A 7 -16.84 -5.90 2.53
N GLU A 8 -17.83 -5.19 3.06
CA GLU A 8 -17.76 -3.74 3.31
C GLU A 8 -17.22 -3.41 4.71
N SER A 9 -17.01 -4.41 5.57
CA SER A 9 -16.62 -4.20 6.97
C SER A 9 -15.13 -3.89 7.17
N CYS A 10 -14.31 -4.07 6.13
CA CYS A 10 -12.86 -3.93 6.21
C CYS A 10 -12.34 -2.80 5.32
N GLU A 11 -11.37 -2.04 5.84
CA GLU A 11 -10.64 -1.03 5.08
C GLU A 11 -9.93 -1.69 3.88
N LYS A 12 -10.23 -1.22 2.67
CA LYS A 12 -9.72 -1.79 1.41
C LYS A 12 -8.53 -0.99 0.93
N TYR A 13 -7.37 -1.64 0.91
CA TYR A 13 -6.17 -1.08 0.31
C TYR A 13 -5.40 -2.16 -0.44
N VAL A 14 -4.53 -1.74 -1.34
CA VAL A 14 -3.64 -2.61 -2.10
C VAL A 14 -2.20 -2.14 -1.94
N VAL A 15 -1.29 -3.08 -1.70
CA VAL A 15 0.15 -2.86 -1.74
C VAL A 15 0.72 -3.63 -2.93
N ASN A 16 1.36 -2.93 -3.85
CA ASN A 16 2.06 -3.51 -4.99
C ASN A 16 3.55 -3.21 -4.93
N TYR A 17 4.34 -3.99 -5.65
CA TYR A 17 5.74 -3.66 -5.94
C TYR A 17 5.92 -3.52 -7.45
N ARG A 18 6.29 -2.32 -7.92
CA ARG A 18 6.52 -2.04 -9.35
C ARG A 18 7.62 -1.01 -9.52
N MET A 19 8.45 -1.24 -10.55
CA MET A 19 9.53 -0.32 -10.95
C MET A 19 10.50 0.00 -9.80
N GLY A 20 10.80 -0.99 -8.95
CA GLY A 20 11.71 -0.83 -7.81
C GLY A 20 11.06 -0.23 -6.56
N MET A 21 9.77 0.10 -6.61
CA MET A 21 9.08 0.83 -5.54
C MET A 21 7.85 0.08 -5.03
N TYR A 22 7.55 0.25 -3.74
CA TYR A 22 6.26 -0.13 -3.20
C TYR A 22 5.22 0.95 -3.49
N GLN A 23 4.02 0.52 -3.82
CA GLN A 23 2.89 1.38 -4.14
C GLN A 23 1.74 1.00 -3.22
N TYR A 24 1.28 1.95 -2.42
CA TYR A 24 0.05 1.83 -1.65
C TYR A 24 -1.07 2.57 -2.36
N SER A 25 -2.25 1.97 -2.40
CA SER A 25 -3.45 2.69 -2.82
C SER A 25 -4.66 2.20 -2.05
N ASP A 26 -5.45 3.14 -1.55
CA ASP A 26 -6.80 2.90 -1.06
C ASP A 26 -7.81 3.64 -1.95
N GLN A 27 -8.98 3.94 -1.39
CA GLN A 27 -10.04 4.69 -2.06
C GLN A 27 -9.62 6.13 -2.40
N ASP A 28 -8.89 6.79 -1.51
CA ASP A 28 -8.69 8.24 -1.55
C ASP A 28 -7.26 8.62 -1.93
N TYR A 29 -6.27 7.79 -1.59
CA TYR A 29 -4.87 8.13 -1.71
C TYR A 29 -4.05 7.09 -2.46
N PHE A 30 -2.98 7.59 -3.09
CA PHE A 30 -1.92 6.80 -3.69
C PHE A 30 -0.55 7.25 -3.16
N VAL A 31 0.28 6.31 -2.72
CA VAL A 31 1.59 6.58 -2.13
C VAL A 31 2.68 5.75 -2.80
N TYR A 32 3.79 6.40 -3.16
CA TYR A 32 5.04 5.75 -3.52
C TYR A 32 5.97 5.67 -2.31
N PHE A 33 6.51 4.49 -2.05
CA PHE A 33 7.41 4.19 -0.94
C PHE A 33 8.68 3.51 -1.46
N ASP A 34 9.83 4.04 -1.07
CA ASP A 34 11.15 3.60 -1.57
C ASP A 34 11.74 2.39 -0.83
N GLY A 35 11.04 1.89 0.20
CA GLY A 35 11.53 0.84 1.10
C GLY A 35 11.88 1.37 2.49
N GLN A 36 12.07 2.67 2.65
CA GLN A 36 12.37 3.33 3.93
C GLN A 36 11.33 4.39 4.29
N LYS A 37 10.97 5.25 3.33
CA LYS A 37 10.03 6.36 3.49
C LYS A 37 9.14 6.58 2.27
N ALA A 38 8.01 7.23 2.47
CA ALA A 38 7.18 7.72 1.38
C ALA A 38 7.91 8.86 0.65
N ILE A 39 7.86 8.85 -0.68
CA ILE A 39 8.48 9.88 -1.53
C ILE A 39 7.46 10.66 -2.35
N ALA A 40 6.23 10.17 -2.43
CA ALA A 40 5.12 10.87 -3.06
C ALA A 40 3.78 10.42 -2.49
N LEU A 41 2.85 11.37 -2.40
CA LEU A 41 1.46 11.19 -2.00
C LEU A 41 0.58 11.92 -3.00
N TYR A 42 -0.49 11.28 -3.47
CA TYR A 42 -1.45 11.89 -4.38
C TYR A 42 -2.88 11.61 -3.89
N ASP A 43 -3.75 12.61 -4.06
CA ASP A 43 -5.19 12.45 -3.92
C ASP A 43 -5.75 11.82 -5.21
N ARG A 44 -6.32 10.62 -5.09
CA ARG A 44 -6.78 9.85 -6.23
C ARG A 44 -8.11 10.35 -6.79
N ASN A 45 -8.92 10.99 -5.96
CA ASN A 45 -10.23 11.51 -6.33
C ASN A 45 -10.07 12.77 -7.20
N ASP A 46 -9.17 13.66 -6.79
CA ASP A 46 -8.96 14.96 -7.44
C ASP A 46 -7.77 15.00 -8.43
N ASP A 47 -6.85 14.04 -8.37
CA ASP A 47 -5.65 14.01 -9.22
C ASP A 47 -5.45 12.66 -9.92
N LYS A 48 -6.33 12.39 -10.90
CA LYS A 48 -6.33 11.16 -11.73
C LYS A 48 -5.01 10.86 -12.45
N TYR A 49 -4.16 11.88 -12.64
CA TYR A 49 -2.89 11.76 -13.36
C TYR A 49 -1.67 11.89 -12.46
N PHE A 50 -1.86 11.96 -11.14
CA PHE A 50 -0.78 12.04 -10.14
C PHE A 50 0.23 13.18 -10.44
N LYS A 51 -0.28 14.37 -10.75
CA LYS A 51 0.53 15.56 -11.05
C LYS A 51 0.84 16.41 -9.81
N ASN A 52 0.00 16.35 -8.79
CA ASN A 52 0.03 17.20 -7.61
C ASN A 52 0.55 16.39 -6.42
N ASN A 53 1.87 16.37 -6.23
CA ASN A 53 2.47 15.66 -5.11
C ASN A 53 2.21 16.40 -3.79
N LEU A 54 1.52 15.74 -2.87
CA LEU A 54 1.07 16.27 -1.58
C LEU A 54 2.00 15.90 -0.41
N ILE A 55 3.14 15.25 -0.68
CA ILE A 55 4.05 14.70 0.35
C ILE A 55 4.61 15.76 1.31
N HIS A 56 4.73 17.02 0.87
CA HIS A 56 5.31 18.10 1.66
C HIS A 56 4.27 18.87 2.50
N ILE A 57 2.99 18.48 2.47
CA ILE A 57 1.95 19.15 3.22
C ILE A 57 1.82 18.47 4.58
N GLU A 58 2.25 19.12 5.66
CA GLU A 58 2.29 18.56 7.02
C GLU A 58 0.94 17.98 7.50
N LYS A 59 -0.18 18.58 7.07
CA LYS A 59 -1.53 18.08 7.41
C LYS A 59 -1.78 16.64 6.94
N ASN A 60 -0.99 16.16 5.97
CA ASN A 60 -1.11 14.83 5.39
C ASN A 60 -0.17 13.79 6.04
N ASN A 61 0.61 14.17 7.06
CA ASN A 61 1.57 13.26 7.70
C ASN A 61 0.90 11.98 8.23
N ASN A 62 -0.30 12.08 8.82
CA ASN A 62 -1.03 10.91 9.31
C ASN A 62 -1.37 9.91 8.19
N ILE A 63 -1.66 10.39 6.98
CA ILE A 63 -1.94 9.54 5.80
C ILE A 63 -0.66 8.82 5.38
N ILE A 64 0.45 9.54 5.36
CA ILE A 64 1.77 9.01 5.01
C ILE A 64 2.18 7.92 6.00
N GLU A 65 2.09 8.20 7.30
CA GLU A 65 2.45 7.25 8.36
C GLU A 65 1.58 5.98 8.30
N SER A 66 0.27 6.14 8.12
CA SER A 66 -0.66 5.01 7.96
C SER A 66 -0.33 4.14 6.73
N ALA A 67 -0.05 4.78 5.59
CA ALA A 67 0.34 4.07 4.37
C ALA A 67 1.67 3.32 4.55
N GLU A 68 2.68 3.96 5.13
CA GLU A 68 3.96 3.33 5.44
C GLU A 68 3.80 2.12 6.36
N GLU A 69 2.99 2.25 7.42
CA GLU A 69 2.73 1.15 8.36
C GLU A 69 2.10 -0.04 7.63
N LYS A 70 1.08 0.19 6.80
CA LYS A 70 0.40 -0.86 6.02
C LYS A 70 1.33 -1.54 5.01
N ILE A 71 2.19 -0.78 4.33
CA ILE A 71 3.21 -1.31 3.42
C ILE A 71 4.21 -2.17 4.21
N LYS A 72 4.77 -1.65 5.30
CA LYS A 72 5.75 -2.35 6.15
C LYS A 72 5.16 -3.66 6.70
N LYS A 73 3.91 -3.64 7.18
CA LYS A 73 3.19 -4.86 7.62
C LYS A 73 3.07 -5.89 6.49
N SER A 74 2.73 -5.44 5.28
CA SER A 74 2.63 -6.33 4.11
C SER A 74 3.97 -6.98 3.75
N ILE A 75 5.06 -6.20 3.77
CA ILE A 75 6.42 -6.69 3.53
C ILE A 75 6.82 -7.70 4.63
N GLN A 76 6.58 -7.38 5.89
CA GLN A 76 6.89 -8.26 7.02
C GLN A 76 6.13 -9.59 6.92
N ALA A 77 4.83 -9.55 6.61
CA ALA A 77 4.03 -10.75 6.47
C ALA A 77 4.49 -11.64 5.29
N PHE A 78 4.86 -11.02 4.16
CA PHE A 78 5.45 -11.74 3.03
C PHE A 78 6.78 -12.39 3.41
N ASN A 79 7.70 -11.64 4.04
CA ASN A 79 9.00 -12.15 4.47
C ASN A 79 8.88 -13.26 5.52
N GLN A 80 7.95 -13.14 6.47
CA GLN A 80 7.68 -14.20 7.44
C GLN A 80 7.16 -15.47 6.75
N SER A 81 6.29 -15.32 5.75
CA SER A 81 5.78 -16.45 4.97
C SER A 81 6.89 -17.12 4.15
N LEU A 82 7.79 -16.34 3.57
CA LEU A 82 9.00 -16.82 2.89
C LEU A 82 9.89 -17.62 3.85
N LEU A 83 10.25 -17.03 5.00
CA LEU A 83 11.12 -17.65 6.00
C LEU A 83 10.55 -18.96 6.56
N GLN A 84 9.22 -19.03 6.70
CA GLN A 84 8.54 -20.21 7.22
C GLN A 84 8.17 -21.22 6.12
N ASN A 85 8.57 -21.00 4.86
CA ASN A 85 8.19 -21.81 3.70
C ASN A 85 6.65 -21.98 3.57
N LYS A 86 5.89 -20.95 3.94
CA LYS A 86 4.42 -20.90 3.88
C LYS A 86 3.90 -20.23 2.62
N MET A 87 4.76 -19.96 1.64
CA MET A 87 4.35 -19.46 0.31
C MET A 87 3.78 -20.61 -0.53
N ILE A 88 2.67 -21.18 -0.08
CA ILE A 88 1.92 -22.17 -0.85
C ILE A 88 1.10 -21.44 -1.93
N PRO A 89 1.19 -21.84 -3.21
CA PRO A 89 0.23 -21.44 -4.21
C PRO A 89 -1.14 -21.89 -3.74
N ASN A 90 -2.14 -21.01 -3.73
CA ASN A 90 -3.53 -21.43 -3.59
C ASN A 90 -3.91 -22.23 -4.85
N ALA A 91 -3.52 -23.50 -4.89
CA ALA A 91 -4.07 -24.47 -5.83
C ALA A 91 -5.49 -24.79 -5.31
N TYR A 92 -6.47 -24.38 -6.10
CA TYR A 92 -7.90 -24.72 -6.06
C TYR A 92 -8.26 -25.84 -5.06
N ARG A 93 -9.06 -25.48 -4.05
CA ARG A 93 -9.97 -26.39 -3.35
C ARG A 93 -11.39 -25.87 -3.53
#